data_AF-H9GBT4-F1
#
_entry.id   AF-H9GBT4-F1
#
_cell.length_a   1.000
_cell.length_b   1.000
_cell.length_c   1.000
_cell.angle_alpha   90.00
_cell.angle_beta   90.00
_cell.angle_gamma   90.00
#
_symmetry.space_group_name_H-M   'P 1'
#
loop_
_entity.id
_entity.type
_entity.pdbx_description
1 polymer ?
#
loop_
_entity_poly.entity_id
_entity_poly.type
_entity_poly.pdbx_seq_one_letter_code
_entity_poly.pdbx_strand_id
1 'polypeptide(L)' 'QEEEMPDVEIDIDDLLDAANEEERAIKLQEALVDCYKPTEDFIKELLTRIKGMRKLSPPQKKSI' A
#
# COMPACT_ATOMS: atom_id res chain seq x y z
N GLN A 1 -21.36 -6.93 17.10
CA GLN A 1 -20.08 -7.66 17.07
C GLN A 1 -19.19 -6.85 16.15
N GLU A 2 -18.41 -5.94 16.73
CA GLU A 2 -17.30 -5.32 16.00
C GLU A 2 -16.21 -6.39 16.00
N GLU A 3 -16.14 -7.18 14.93
CA GLU A 3 -14.97 -8.02 14.68
C GLU A 3 -13.80 -7.05 14.54
N GLU A 4 -12.91 -7.06 15.54
CA GLU A 4 -11.69 -6.26 15.53
C GLU A 4 -10.95 -6.57 14.24
N MET A 5 -10.79 -5.56 13.39
CA MET A 5 -9.91 -5.69 12.25
C MET A 5 -8.52 -6.02 12.78
N PRO A 6 -7.83 -7.02 12.21
CA PRO A 6 -6.46 -7.30 12.58
C PRO A 6 -5.61 -6.04 12.36
N ASP A 7 -4.64 -5.82 13.25
CA ASP A 7 -3.62 -4.79 13.07
C ASP A 7 -2.72 -5.20 11.90
N VAL A 8 -3.05 -4.72 10.70
CA VAL A 8 -2.29 -4.95 9.47
C VAL A 8 -1.45 -3.72 9.16
N GLU A 9 -0.13 -3.89 9.13
CA GLU A 9 0.81 -2.86 8.68
C GLU A 9 1.10 -3.05 7.18
N ILE A 10 0.82 -2.02 6.38
CA ILE A 10 1.07 -2.03 4.94
C ILE A 10 2.19 -1.03 4.64
N ASP A 11 3.30 -1.54 4.09
CA ASP A 11 4.42 -0.69 3.67
C ASP A 11 4.15 -0.01 2.32
N ILE A 12 3.96 1.30 2.35
CA ILE A 12 3.74 2.11 1.13
C ILE A 12 4.98 2.13 0.24
N ASP A 13 6.18 2.07 0.83
CA ASP A 13 7.43 2.09 0.06
C ASP A 13 7.59 0.83 -0.78
N ASP A 14 7.17 -0.33 -0.28
CA ASP A 14 7.16 -1.60 -1.02
C ASP A 14 6.10 -1.60 -2.14
N LEU A 15 4.92 -1.01 -1.88
CA LEU A 15 3.91 -0.82 -2.93
C LEU A 15 4.37 0.13 -4.03
N LEU A 16 5.14 1.17 -3.69
CA LEU A 16 5.69 2.10 -4.68
C LEU A 16 6.79 1.46 -5.53
N ASP A 17 7.55 0.52 -4.96
CA ASP A 17 8.61 -0.23 -5.66
C ASP A 17 8.06 -1.29 -6.62
N ALA A 18 6.83 -1.75 -6.41
CA ALA A 18 6.17 -2.70 -7.30
C ALA A 18 6.03 -2.14 -8.73
N ALA A 19 6.30 -3.00 -9.72
CA ALA A 19 6.47 -2.60 -11.12
C ALA A 19 5.17 -2.15 -11.80
N ASN A 20 4.03 -2.67 -11.36
CA ASN A 20 2.72 -2.40 -11.97
C ASN A 20 1.59 -2.45 -10.92
N GLU A 21 0.40 -1.97 -11.31
CA GLU A 21 -0.77 -1.90 -10.43
C GLU A 21 -1.28 -3.28 -10.00
N GLU A 22 -1.11 -4.30 -10.85
CA GLU A 22 -1.53 -5.68 -10.60
C GLU A 22 -0.70 -6.32 -9.48
N GLU A 23 0.62 -6.15 -9.52
CA GLU A 23 1.55 -6.61 -8.48
C GLU A 23 1.26 -5.94 -7.12
N ARG A 24 0.91 -4.64 -7.14
CA ARG A 24 0.49 -3.91 -5.94
C ARG A 24 -0.82 -4.45 -5.38
N ALA A 25 -1.77 -4.78 -6.25
CA ALA A 25 -3.05 -5.36 -5.85
C ALA A 25 -2.86 -6.73 -5.18
N ILE A 26 -1.99 -7.58 -5.76
CA ILE A 26 -1.67 -8.90 -5.20
C ILE A 26 -1.04 -8.76 -3.80
N LYS A 27 -0.01 -7.91 -3.66
CA LYS A 27 0.63 -7.64 -2.35
C LYS A 27 -0.39 -7.18 -1.29
N LEU A 28 -1.32 -6.32 -1.68
CA LEU A 28 -2.38 -5.86 -0.78
C LEU A 28 -3.40 -6.95 -0.43
N GLN A 29 -3.76 -7.82 -1.38
CA GLN A 29 -4.62 -8.98 -1.11
C GLN A 29 -3.95 -9.96 -0.14
N GLU A 30 -2.65 -10.21 -0.30
CA GLU A 30 -1.88 -11.06 0.60
C GLU A 30 -1.77 -10.45 2.00
N ALA A 31 -1.50 -9.14 2.11
CA ALA A 31 -1.43 -8.45 3.39
C ALA A 31 -2.79 -8.44 4.13
N LEU A 32 -3.89 -8.43 3.39
CA LEU A 32 -5.25 -8.37 3.92
C LEU A 32 -5.94 -9.75 3.94
N VAL A 33 -5.21 -10.85 3.77
CA VAL A 33 -5.78 -12.20 3.70
C VAL A 33 -6.53 -12.60 4.98
N ASP A 34 -6.05 -12.12 6.13
CA ASP A 34 -6.64 -12.38 7.45
C ASP A 34 -7.78 -11.41 7.80
N CYS A 35 -8.12 -10.48 6.90
CA CYS A 35 -9.27 -9.59 7.10
C CYS A 35 -10.58 -10.33 6.83
N TYR A 36 -11.46 -10.37 7.84
CA TYR A 36 -12.80 -10.97 7.73
C TYR A 36 -13.80 -10.15 6.89
N LYS A 37 -13.42 -8.94 6.48
CA LYS A 37 -14.25 -8.02 5.68
C LYS A 37 -13.76 -7.98 4.22
N PRO A 38 -14.65 -7.68 3.26
CA PRO A 38 -14.24 -7.49 1.87
C PRO A 38 -13.25 -6.32 1.77
N THR A 39 -12.08 -6.59 1.20
CA THR A 39 -10.97 -5.64 1.06
C THR A 39 -10.85 -5.06 -0.34
N GLU A 40 -11.65 -5.53 -1.32
CA GLU A 40 -11.53 -5.12 -2.72
C GLU A 40 -11.66 -3.60 -2.93
N ASP A 41 -12.63 -2.96 -2.28
CA ASP A 41 -12.82 -1.51 -2.39
C ASP A 41 -11.67 -0.74 -1.73
N PHE A 42 -11.18 -1.22 -0.57
CA PHE A 42 -10.02 -0.65 0.11
C PHE A 42 -8.77 -0.73 -0.77
N ILE A 43 -8.52 -1.87 -1.41
CA ILE A 43 -7.39 -2.10 -2.31
C ILE A 43 -7.47 -1.13 -3.49
N LYS A 44 -8.63 -1.02 -4.15
CA LYS A 44 -8.84 -0.09 -5.28
C LYS A 44 -8.63 1.36 -4.87
N GLU A 45 -9.15 1.76 -3.72
CA GLU A 45 -8.98 3.13 -3.22
C GLU A 45 -7.51 3.43 -2.90
N LEU A 46 -6.82 2.50 -2.22
CA LEU A 46 -5.42 2.66 -1.87
C LEU A 46 -4.52 2.74 -3.11
N LEU A 47 -4.72 1.85 -4.08
CA LEU A 47 -4.03 1.88 -5.38
C LEU A 47 -4.22 3.22 -6.10
N THR A 48 -5.46 3.73 -6.11
CA THR A 48 -5.78 5.03 -6.69
C THR A 48 -5.06 6.16 -5.98
N ARG A 49 -4.98 6.10 -4.63
CA ARG A 49 -4.27 7.11 -3.82
C ARG A 49 -2.76 7.12 -4.08
N ILE A 50 -2.13 5.95 -4.18
CA ILE A 50 -0.66 5.84 -4.34
C ILE A 50 -0.20 5.98 -5.80
N LYS A 51 -1.12 5.99 -6.77
CA LYS A 51 -0.79 6.09 -8.21
C LYS A 51 0.07 7.31 -8.59
N GLY A 52 -0.04 8.39 -7.83
CA GLY A 52 0.76 9.62 -8.02
C GLY A 52 1.88 9.81 -7.00
N MET A 53 2.01 8.91 -6.02
CA MET A 53 3.03 9.01 -4.98
C MET A 53 4.39 8.56 -5.52
N ARG A 54 5.45 9.21 -5.05
CA ARG A 54 6.84 8.88 -5.36
C ARG A 54 7.62 8.87 -4.06
N LYS A 55 8.52 7.90 -3.89
CA LYS A 55 9.45 7.86 -2.77
C LYS A 55 10.19 9.20 -2.65
N LEU A 56 10.06 9.84 -1.49
CA LEU A 56 10.86 11.02 -1.19
C LEU A 56 12.28 10.55 -0.90
N SER A 57 13.21 10.91 -1.77
CA SER A 57 14.63 10.79 -1.45
C SER A 57 15.00 11.88 -0.43
N PRO A 58 15.91 11.59 0.53
CA PRO A 58 16.44 12.62 1.41
C PRO A 58 16.94 13.81 0.59
N PRO A 59 16.69 15.05 1.02
CA PRO A 59 17.18 16.22 0.30
C PRO A 59 18.71 16.12 0.21
N GLN A 60 19.19 15.86 -1.00
CA GLN A 60 20.62 15.87 -1.29
C GLN A 60 21.10 17.31 -1.04
N LYS A 61 21.79 17.53 0.08
CA LYS A 61 22.48 18.79 0.34
C LYS A 61 23.44 19.00 -0.83
N LYS A 62 23.14 19.97 -1.69
CA LYS A 62 24.09 20.46 -2.67
C LYS A 62 25.21 21.13 -1.88
N SER A 63 26.29 20.42 -1.63
CA SER A 63 27.56 21.05 -1.27
C SER A 63 28.00 21.86 -2.48
N ILE A 64 27.89 23.18 -2.36
CA ILE A 64 28.58 24.16 -3.22
C ILE A 64 30.08 24.07 -2.95
#